data_AF-A0A8C9NU73-F1
#
_entry.id   AF-A0A8C9NU73-F1
#
_cell.length_a   1.000
_cell.length_b   1.000
_cell.length_c   1.000
_cell.angle_alpha   90.00
_cell.angle_beta   90.00
_cell.angle_gamma   90.00
#
_symmetry.space_group_name_H-M   'P 1'
#
loop_
_entity.id
_entity.type
_entity.pdbx_description
1 polymer ?
#
loop_
_entity_poly.entity_id
_entity_poly.type
_entity_poly.pdbx_seq_one_letter_code
_entity_poly.pdbx_strand_id
1 'polypeptide(L)'
;MAGKAHRLSTEEREQLLPNLRAVGWNEVEGRDAIFKEFHFKDFNRAFGFMTRVALQAEKLDHHPEWFNVYNKVHITLSTHDCGGLSERDINLASFIEQVHVLQESSYTSKSVQSLPPSCPCCCSLPPGMCFLPKIRFVTPLASL
;
A
#
# COMPACT_ATOMS: atom_id res chain seq x y z
N MET A 1 3.75 -23.27 20.03
CA MET A 1 3.77 -22.25 21.09
C MET A 1 4.81 -21.23 20.71
N ALA A 2 4.43 -20.09 20.12
CA ALA A 2 5.37 -18.98 19.96
C ALA A 2 5.80 -18.55 21.36
N GLY A 3 7.11 -18.42 21.60
CA GLY A 3 7.63 -17.98 22.89
C GLY A 3 7.04 -16.63 23.31
N LYS A 4 7.06 -16.36 24.62
CA LYS A 4 6.62 -15.08 25.18
C LYS A 4 7.37 -13.95 24.48
N ALA A 5 6.66 -12.93 24.02
CA ALA A 5 7.31 -11.76 23.45
C ALA A 5 8.17 -11.08 24.53
N HIS A 6 9.38 -10.66 24.17
CA HIS A 6 10.27 -9.93 25.04
C HIS A 6 10.37 -8.48 24.56
N ARG A 7 10.47 -7.57 25.52
CA ARG A 7 10.67 -6.15 25.23
C ARG A 7 12.06 -5.96 24.64
N LEU A 8 12.17 -5.14 23.59
CA LEU A 8 13.45 -4.83 22.95
C LEU A 8 14.44 -4.27 23.96
N SER A 9 15.66 -4.82 23.95
CA SER A 9 16.80 -4.32 24.71
C SER A 9 17.27 -2.96 24.17
N THR A 10 18.13 -2.29 24.92
CA THR A 10 18.72 -1.02 24.48
C THR A 10 19.51 -1.21 23.18
N GLU A 11 20.29 -2.28 23.10
CA GLU A 11 21.12 -2.62 21.94
C GLU A 11 20.26 -2.92 20.70
N GLU A 12 19.17 -3.68 20.87
CA GLU A 12 18.23 -3.98 19.77
C GLU A 12 17.54 -2.72 19.27
N ARG A 13 17.15 -1.81 20.18
CA ARG A 13 16.56 -0.52 19.82
C ARG A 13 17.52 0.35 19.02
N GLU A 14 18.79 0.40 19.43
CA GLU A 14 19.84 1.14 18.74
C GLU A 14 20.09 0.60 17.33
N GLN A 15 19.89 -0.69 17.09
CA GLN A 15 20.08 -1.31 15.77
C GLN A 15 18.84 -1.19 14.87
N LEU A 16 17.63 -1.39 15.42
CA LEU A 16 16.42 -1.57 14.62
C LEU A 16 15.65 -0.26 14.41
N LEU A 17 15.55 0.60 15.44
CA LEU A 17 14.75 1.82 15.36
C LEU A 17 15.27 2.87 14.37
N PRO A 18 16.60 3.07 14.15
CA PRO A 18 17.07 4.09 13.20
C PRO A 18 16.48 3.93 11.79
N ASN A 19 16.31 2.70 11.31
CA ASN A 19 15.73 2.43 9.99
C ASN A 19 14.26 2.84 9.91
N LEU A 20 13.49 2.57 10.98
CA LEU A 20 12.08 2.98 11.06
C LEU A 20 11.95 4.50 11.21
N ARG A 21 12.83 5.14 11.99
CA ARG A 21 12.89 6.61 12.11
C ARG A 21 13.20 7.29 10.79
N ALA A 22 14.12 6.72 10.00
CA ALA A 22 14.49 7.27 8.69
C ALA A 22 13.30 7.32 7.71
N VAL A 23 12.32 6.42 7.87
CA VAL A 23 11.09 6.41 7.06
C VAL A 23 9.90 7.04 7.78
N GLY A 24 10.10 7.72 8.92
CA GLY A 24 9.09 8.55 9.57
C GLY A 24 8.31 7.90 10.71
N TRP A 25 8.72 6.74 11.22
CA TRP A 25 8.19 6.23 12.49
C TRP A 25 8.82 6.97 13.67
N ASN A 26 8.02 7.30 14.67
CA ASN A 26 8.46 8.00 15.87
C ASN A 26 8.02 7.24 17.12
N GLU A 27 8.78 7.36 18.21
CA GLU A 27 8.36 6.83 19.50
C GLU A 27 7.26 7.72 20.11
N VAL A 28 6.30 7.10 20.80
CA VAL A 28 5.20 7.81 21.45
C VAL A 28 5.64 8.31 22.83
N GLU A 29 5.41 9.58 23.13
CA GLU A 29 5.73 10.12 24.45
C GLU A 29 4.86 9.46 25.54
N GLY A 30 5.50 9.00 26.63
CA GLY A 30 4.80 8.38 27.76
C GLY A 30 4.31 6.94 27.52
N ARG A 31 4.58 6.34 26.35
CA ARG A 31 4.22 4.95 26.05
C ARG A 31 5.32 4.27 25.22
N ASP A 32 5.70 3.05 25.59
CA ASP A 32 6.67 2.28 24.82
C ASP A 32 6.04 1.68 23.55
N ALA A 33 5.90 2.54 22.55
CA ALA A 33 5.24 2.29 21.28
C ALA A 33 5.86 3.15 20.17
N ILE A 34 5.69 2.72 18.92
CA ILE A 34 6.04 3.50 17.74
C ILE A 34 4.78 3.91 16.99
N PHE A 35 4.84 5.06 16.33
CA PHE A 35 3.73 5.71 15.66
C PHE A 35 4.14 6.25 14.29
N LYS A 36 3.25 6.15 13.30
CA LYS A 36 3.37 6.83 12.00
C LYS A 36 2.00 7.18 11.42
N GLU A 37 1.92 8.33 10.76
CA GLU A 37 0.77 8.75 9.94
C GLU A 37 1.07 8.47 8.46
N PHE A 38 0.14 7.80 7.79
CA PHE A 38 0.19 7.51 6.36
C PHE A 38 -0.89 8.31 5.62
N HIS A 39 -0.50 8.90 4.49
CA HIS A 39 -1.40 9.67 3.64
C HIS A 39 -1.56 9.00 2.28
N PHE A 40 -2.80 8.84 1.85
CA PHE A 40 -3.16 8.26 0.57
C PHE A 40 -3.91 9.27 -0.30
N LYS A 41 -4.15 8.92 -1.57
CA LYS A 41 -4.93 9.78 -2.48
C LYS A 41 -6.41 9.86 -2.11
N ASP A 42 -6.97 8.74 -1.67
CA ASP A 42 -8.41 8.56 -1.42
C ASP A 42 -8.63 7.44 -0.39
N PHE A 43 -9.87 7.30 0.07
CA PHE A 43 -10.25 6.29 1.04
C PHE A 43 -10.10 4.85 0.51
N ASN A 44 -10.36 4.62 -0.78
CA ASN A 44 -10.27 3.28 -1.37
C ASN A 44 -8.84 2.72 -1.24
N ARG A 45 -7.83 3.56 -1.49
CA ARG A 45 -6.43 3.19 -1.28
C ARG A 45 -6.08 2.98 0.17
N ALA A 46 -6.47 3.91 1.04
CA ALA A 46 -6.22 3.79 2.47
C ALA A 46 -6.76 2.45 3.00
N PHE A 47 -8.00 2.10 2.63
CA PHE A 47 -8.62 0.86 3.06
C PHE A 47 -8.01 -0.39 2.40
N GLY A 48 -7.58 -0.29 1.13
CA GLY A 48 -6.86 -1.37 0.45
C GLY A 48 -5.49 -1.66 1.10
N PHE A 49 -4.78 -0.60 1.50
CA PHE A 49 -3.57 -0.71 2.31
C PHE A 49 -3.88 -1.37 3.67
N MET A 50 -4.89 -0.88 4.40
CA MET A 50 -5.32 -1.44 5.68
C MET A 50 -5.66 -2.93 5.57
N THR A 51 -6.39 -3.34 4.53
CA THR A 51 -6.75 -4.74 4.29
C THR A 51 -5.51 -5.64 4.16
N ARG A 52 -4.47 -5.20 3.45
CA ARG A 52 -3.22 -5.96 3.32
C ARG A 52 -2.49 -6.08 4.65
N VAL A 53 -2.47 -5.01 5.44
CA VAL A 53 -1.88 -5.00 6.79
C VAL A 53 -2.66 -5.95 7.71
N ALA A 54 -4.00 -5.94 7.66
CA ALA A 54 -4.83 -6.83 8.47
C ALA A 54 -4.58 -8.32 8.19
N LEU A 55 -4.40 -8.70 6.92
CA LEU A 55 -4.06 -10.09 6.56
C LEU A 55 -2.71 -10.52 7.14
N GLN A 56 -1.72 -9.63 7.16
CA GLN A 56 -0.43 -9.92 7.76
C GLN A 56 -0.49 -9.93 9.29
N ALA A 57 -1.26 -9.03 9.89
CA ALA A 57 -1.49 -8.99 11.33
C ALA A 57 -2.08 -10.31 11.84
N GLU A 58 -3.09 -10.85 11.16
CA GLU A 58 -3.65 -12.18 11.46
C GLU A 58 -2.61 -13.30 11.33
N LYS A 59 -1.79 -13.25 10.28
CA LYS A 59 -0.73 -14.26 10.09
C LYS A 59 0.33 -14.22 11.19
N LEU A 60 0.64 -13.04 11.71
CA LEU A 60 1.64 -12.84 12.76
C LEU A 60 1.06 -12.96 14.18
N ASP A 61 -0.27 -13.08 14.30
CA ASP A 61 -0.99 -12.96 15.57
C ASP A 61 -0.53 -11.70 16.36
N HIS A 62 -0.45 -10.58 15.64
CA HIS A 62 0.00 -9.30 16.16
C HIS A 62 -0.72 -8.16 15.44
N HIS A 63 -1.58 -7.45 16.17
CA HIS A 63 -2.50 -6.48 15.59
C HIS A 63 -2.06 -5.03 15.85
N PRO A 64 -2.17 -4.14 14.86
CA PRO A 64 -1.90 -2.73 15.07
C PRO A 64 -3.05 -2.04 15.81
N GLU A 65 -2.72 -0.98 16.55
CA GLU A 65 -3.70 0.02 16.93
C GLU A 65 -3.73 1.08 15.84
N TRP A 66 -4.89 1.38 15.27
CA TRP A 66 -4.98 2.38 14.23
C TRP A 66 -6.23 3.24 14.27
N PHE A 67 -6.14 4.39 13.63
CA PHE A 67 -7.25 5.32 13.43
C PHE A 67 -7.25 5.77 11.96
N ASN A 68 -8.41 5.71 11.31
CA ASN A 68 -8.53 6.09 9.91
C ASN A 68 -9.62 7.16 9.74
N VAL A 69 -9.26 8.21 9.01
CA VAL A 69 -10.19 9.23 8.53
C VAL A 69 -9.92 9.45 7.05
N TYR A 70 -10.86 8.98 6.21
CA TYR A 70 -10.77 9.08 4.76
C TYR A 70 -9.41 8.55 4.24
N ASN A 71 -8.55 9.43 3.72
CA ASN A 71 -7.28 9.08 3.12
C ASN A 71 -6.09 9.05 4.10
N LYS A 72 -6.33 9.23 5.41
CA LYS A 72 -5.29 9.23 6.44
C LYS A 72 -5.41 8.00 7.33
N VAL A 73 -4.30 7.32 7.59
CA VAL A 73 -4.23 6.16 8.48
C VAL A 73 -3.13 6.40 9.50
N HIS A 74 -3.49 6.47 10.76
CA HIS A 74 -2.61 6.66 11.89
C HIS A 74 -2.38 5.29 12.51
N ILE A 75 -1.14 4.84 12.62
CA ILE A 75 -0.80 3.51 13.14
C ILE A 75 0.12 3.65 14.33
N THR A 76 -0.26 2.99 15.42
CA THR A 76 0.54 2.80 16.63
C THR A 76 0.82 1.31 16.82
N LEU A 77 2.07 0.95 17.08
CA LEU A 77 2.49 -0.43 17.34
C LEU A 77 3.14 -0.54 18.72
N SER A 78 2.68 -1.54 19.47
CA SER A 78 3.23 -1.94 20.76
C SER A 78 2.75 -3.36 21.05
N THR A 79 3.57 -4.15 21.73
CA THR A 79 3.22 -5.52 22.10
C THR A 79 2.63 -5.57 23.50
N HIS A 80 1.35 -5.92 23.60
CA HIS A 80 0.62 -5.98 24.87
C HIS A 80 1.22 -7.02 25.84
N ASP A 81 1.64 -8.19 25.35
CA ASP A 81 2.17 -9.29 26.17
C ASP A 81 3.40 -8.91 27.01
N CYS A 82 4.24 -8.00 26.51
CA CYS A 82 5.42 -7.51 27.21
C CYS A 82 5.30 -6.04 27.65
N GLY A 83 4.14 -5.41 27.45
CA GLY A 83 3.87 -4.03 27.84
C GLY A 83 4.81 -3.01 27.16
N GLY A 84 5.21 -3.26 25.91
CA GLY A 84 6.18 -2.40 25.23
C GLY A 84 6.56 -2.89 23.84
N LEU A 85 7.58 -2.26 23.25
CA LEU A 85 8.06 -2.62 21.92
C LEU A 85 8.76 -3.98 21.92
N SER A 86 8.41 -4.83 20.97
CA SER A 86 9.06 -6.12 20.70
C SER A 86 9.46 -6.25 19.22
N GLU A 87 10.16 -7.33 18.87
CA GLU A 87 10.45 -7.66 17.47
C GLU A 87 9.19 -7.77 16.61
N ARG A 88 8.04 -8.16 17.19
CA ARG A 88 6.77 -8.26 16.45
C ARG A 88 6.35 -6.90 15.89
N ASP A 89 6.56 -5.83 16.66
CA ASP A 89 6.27 -4.46 16.25
C ASP A 89 7.19 -4.04 15.09
N ILE A 90 8.48 -4.36 15.16
CA ILE A 90 9.47 -4.05 14.11
C ILE A 90 9.14 -4.79 12.82
N ASN A 91 8.79 -6.07 12.92
CA ASN A 91 8.43 -6.91 11.78
C ASN A 91 7.16 -6.42 11.09
N LEU A 92 6.13 -6.06 11.88
CA LEU A 92 4.89 -5.53 11.33
C LEU A 92 5.10 -4.13 10.73
N ALA A 93 5.87 -3.25 11.38
CA ALA A 93 6.23 -1.94 10.85
C ALA A 93 6.94 -2.05 9.49
N SER A 94 7.91 -2.96 9.39
CA SER A 94 8.65 -3.21 8.15
C SER A 94 7.74 -3.71 7.03
N PHE A 95 6.78 -4.59 7.34
CA PHE A 95 5.79 -5.03 6.37
C PHE A 95 4.87 -3.90 5.93
N ILE A 96 4.41 -3.07 6.87
CA ILE A 96 3.57 -1.89 6.60
C ILE A 96 4.26 -0.97 5.59
N GLU A 97 5.56 -0.69 5.78
CA GLU A 97 6.35 0.11 4.82
C GLU A 97 6.40 -0.52 3.43
N GLN A 98 6.64 -1.83 3.34
CA GLN A 98 6.63 -2.53 2.05
C GLN A 98 5.27 -2.40 1.35
N VAL A 99 4.16 -2.55 2.09
CA VAL A 99 2.81 -2.39 1.53
C VAL A 99 2.60 -0.96 1.03
N HIS A 100 3.04 0.04 1.80
CA HIS A 100 2.92 1.45 1.47
C HIS A 100 3.65 1.80 0.16
N VAL A 101 4.93 1.44 0.03
CA VAL A 101 5.75 1.71 -1.17
C VAL A 101 5.18 1.03 -2.43
N LEU A 102 4.66 -0.21 -2.28
CA LEU A 102 4.04 -0.93 -3.40
C LEU A 102 2.75 -0.27 -3.90
N GLN A 103 1.99 0.37 -3.02
CA GLN A 103 0.76 1.08 -3.41
C GLN A 103 1.06 2.40 -4.14
N GLU A 104 2.19 3.05 -3.84
CA GLU A 104 2.64 4.22 -4.60
C GLU A 104 3.07 3.84 -6.02
N SER A 105 3.83 2.75 -6.17
CA SER A 105 4.42 2.33 -7.45
C SER A 105 3.41 1.79 -8.46
N SER A 106 2.39 1.07 -7.98
CA SER A 106 1.34 0.49 -8.83
C SER A 106 0.34 1.52 -9.38
N TYR A 107 0.34 2.75 -8.84
CA TYR A 107 -0.50 3.82 -9.35
C TYR A 107 0.15 4.58 -10.50
N THR A 108 1.46 4.84 -10.43
CA THR A 108 2.21 5.58 -11.46
C THR A 108 2.16 4.86 -12.82
N SER A 109 2.06 3.52 -12.84
CA SER A 109 1.92 2.76 -14.08
C SER A 109 0.51 2.80 -14.68
N LYS A 110 -0.55 3.02 -13.88
CA LYS A 110 -1.93 3.07 -14.37
C LYS A 110 -2.36 4.44 -14.93
N SER A 111 -1.58 5.51 -14.70
CA SER A 111 -1.81 6.82 -15.33
C SER A 111 -1.11 6.98 -16.69
N VAL A 112 -0.35 5.99 -17.16
CA VAL A 112 0.26 5.98 -18.50
C VAL A 112 -0.39 4.91 -19.38
N GLN A 113 -1.72 4.96 -19.51
CA GLN A 113 -2.43 4.25 -20.58
C GLN A 113 -3.48 5.15 -21.19
N SER A 114 -3.05 5.98 -22.15
CA SER A 114 -3.73 6.16 -23.45
C SER A 114 -3.13 7.33 -24.24
N LEU A 115 -2.03 7.09 -24.94
CA LEU A 115 -1.96 7.54 -26.33
C LEU A 115 -1.50 6.32 -27.13
N PRO A 116 -2.24 5.87 -28.15
CA PRO A 116 -1.71 4.85 -29.05
C PRO A 116 -0.39 5.38 -29.65
N PRO A 117 0.62 4.54 -29.92
CA PRO A 117 1.75 4.99 -30.71
C PRO A 117 1.18 5.56 -32.00
N SER A 118 1.50 6.83 -32.27
CA SER A 118 1.19 7.48 -33.54
C SER A 118 1.68 6.54 -34.64
N CYS A 119 0.72 5.98 -35.37
CA CYS A 119 0.92 5.08 -36.47
C CYS A 119 1.99 5.66 -37.41
N PRO A 120 3.09 4.97 -37.72
CA PRO A 120 4.14 5.53 -38.57
C PRO A 120 3.77 5.52 -40.07
N CYS A 121 2.49 5.39 -40.41
CA CYS A 121 2.06 5.05 -41.77
C CYS A 121 1.16 6.11 -42.45
N CYS A 122 1.38 7.39 -42.18
CA CYS A 122 0.68 8.49 -42.87
C CYS A 122 1.66 9.47 -43.53
N CYS A 123 2.61 8.98 -44.32
CA CYS A 123 3.45 9.80 -45.19
C CYS A 123 3.67 9.14 -46.57
N SER A 124 2.62 8.72 -47.27
CA SER A 124 2.72 8.37 -48.71
C SER A 124 1.37 8.00 -49.36
N LEU A 125 0.34 8.85 -49.27
CA LEU A 125 -0.85 8.72 -50.14
C LEU A 125 -1.21 10.08 -50.76
N PRO A 126 -1.51 10.13 -52.08
CA PRO A 126 -1.90 11.36 -52.78
C PRO A 126 -3.31 11.84 -52.36
N PRO A 127 -3.65 13.12 -52.60
CA PRO A 127 -4.88 13.71 -52.08
C PRO A 127 -6.11 13.17 -52.81
N GLY A 128 -7.08 12.65 -52.04
CA GLY A 128 -8.44 12.38 -52.51
C GLY A 128 -8.89 10.94 -52.30
N MET A 129 -9.51 10.67 -51.13
CA MET A 129 -10.65 9.76 -50.89
C MET A 129 -10.68 9.36 -49.41
N CYS A 130 -11.46 10.09 -48.62
CA CYS A 130 -11.91 9.64 -47.31
C CYS A 130 -13.12 8.72 -47.50
N PHE A 131 -12.94 7.41 -47.34
CA PHE A 131 -14.06 6.47 -47.18
C PHE A 131 -14.21 6.11 -45.70
N LEU A 132 -15.28 6.60 -45.08
CA LEU A 132 -15.78 6.12 -43.80
C LEU A 132 -16.28 4.67 -43.96
N PRO A 133 -15.91 3.71 -43.08
CA PRO A 133 -16.68 2.48 -42.98
C PRO A 133 -17.82 2.68 -41.98
N LYS A 134 -19.06 2.57 -42.49
CA LYS A 134 -20.24 2.28 -41.65
C LYS A 134 -20.01 0.94 -40.95
N ILE A 135 -19.83 0.96 -39.64
CA ILE A 135 -19.86 -0.25 -38.82
C ILE A 135 -21.34 -0.62 -38.60
N ARG A 136 -21.77 -1.72 -39.22
CA ARG A 136 -23.04 -2.40 -38.91
C ARG A 136 -22.87 -3.16 -37.59
N PHE A 137 -23.65 -2.81 -36.58
CA PHE A 137 -23.89 -3.64 -35.41
C PHE A 137 -24.80 -4.81 -35.81
N VAL A 138 -24.37 -6.03 -35.53
CA VAL A 138 -25.23 -7.23 -35.54
C VAL A 138 -25.27 -7.76 -34.11
N THR A 139 -26.44 -7.70 -33.50
CA THR A 139 -26.79 -8.36 -32.23
C THR A 139 -26.99 -9.87 -32.45
N PRO A 140 -26.70 -10.74 -31.47
CA PRO A 140 -27.35 -12.05 -31.40
C PRO A 140 -28.50 -11.98 -30.38
N LEU A 141 -29.71 -12.31 -30.85
CA LEU A 141 -30.86 -12.67 -30.04
C LEU A 141 -30.90 -14.20 -29.90
N ALA A 142 -31.41 -14.65 -28.75
CA ALA A 142 -31.46 -16.01 -28.22
C ALA A 142 -32.15 -17.09 -29.09
N SER A 143 -31.81 -18.36 -28.83
CA SER A 143 -32.72 -19.41 -28.29
C SER A 143 -32.38 -20.83 -28.77
N LEU A 144 -32.06 -21.73 -27.83
CA LEU A 144 -32.84 -22.93 -27.46
C LEU A 144 -32.21 -23.61 -26.23
#